data_AF-A0A485AFH5-F1
#
_entry.id   AF-A0A485AFH5-F1
#
_cell.length_a   1.000
_cell.length_b   1.000
_cell.length_c   1.000
_cell.angle_alpha   90.00
_cell.angle_beta   90.00
_cell.angle_gamma   90.00
#
_symmetry.space_group_name_H-M   'P 1'
#
loop_
_entity.id
_entity.type
_entity.pdbx_description
1 polymer ?
#
loop_
_entity_poly.entity_id
_entity_poly.type
_entity_poly.pdbx_seq_one_letter_code
_entity_poly.pdbx_strand_id
1 'polypeptide(L)'
;MHSDNFDLSLYFRRIGYSGPAAANTATLHALMRHQLFAIPFENLDVQAGKIVSMAPDDIADKLLQQRRGGYCYELNGLFTMALQTLGITYRFVAARPMFYPARRPKTHMAVIAEVDGRQWLCDLGVW
;
A
#
# COMPACT_ATOMS: atom_id res chain seq x y z
N MET A 1 10.37 -3.56 -0.09
CA MET A 1 10.36 -2.11 -0.34
C MET A 1 10.79 -1.47 0.97
N HIS A 2 12.09 -1.22 1.08
CA HIS A 2 12.68 -0.69 2.32
C HIS A 2 12.76 0.83 2.21
N SER A 3 12.44 1.52 3.30
CA SER A 3 12.45 2.97 3.43
C SER A 3 13.10 3.30 4.76
N ASP A 4 14.02 4.27 4.76
CA ASP A 4 14.78 4.70 5.93
C ASP A 4 13.96 5.67 6.81
N ASN A 5 13.00 6.40 6.21
CA ASN A 5 12.13 7.35 6.91
C ASN A 5 10.75 6.77 7.29
N PHE A 6 10.47 5.50 6.96
CA PHE A 6 9.21 4.87 7.34
C PHE A 6 9.17 4.51 8.82
N ASP A 7 8.18 5.06 9.54
CA ASP A 7 7.90 4.76 10.94
C ASP A 7 6.51 4.12 11.09
N LEU A 8 6.46 2.93 11.69
CA LEU A 8 5.20 2.17 11.84
C LEU A 8 4.18 2.92 12.71
N SER A 9 4.63 3.65 13.73
CA SER A 9 3.75 4.44 14.60
C SER A 9 3.14 5.63 13.86
N LEU A 10 3.90 6.28 12.98
CA LEU A 10 3.41 7.34 12.09
C LEU A 10 2.38 6.79 11.12
N TYR A 11 2.64 5.63 10.52
CA TYR A 11 1.68 4.95 9.66
C TYR A 11 0.38 4.63 10.40
N PHE A 12 0.45 4.04 11.60
CA PHE A 12 -0.72 3.76 12.44
C PHE A 12 -1.52 5.02 12.77
N ARG A 13 -0.85 6.11 13.15
CA ARG A 13 -1.50 7.41 13.35
C ARG A 13 -2.17 7.92 12.07
N ARG A 14 -1.51 7.80 10.92
CA ARG A 14 -2.04 8.26 9.62
C ARG A 14 -3.31 7.53 9.21
N ILE A 15 -3.41 6.24 9.54
CA ILE A 15 -4.58 5.40 9.21
C ILE A 15 -5.60 5.28 10.35
N GLY A 16 -5.31 5.88 11.51
CA GLY A 16 -6.17 5.80 12.70
C GLY A 16 -6.25 4.40 13.32
N TYR A 17 -5.18 3.60 13.22
CA TYR A 17 -5.11 2.27 13.83
C TYR A 17 -4.44 2.34 15.21
N SER A 18 -5.06 1.73 16.22
CA SER A 18 -4.56 1.69 17.59
C SER A 18 -4.48 0.26 18.17
N GLY A 19 -4.57 -0.74 17.30
CA GLY A 19 -4.52 -2.15 17.70
C GLY A 19 -3.08 -2.68 17.81
N PRO A 20 -2.92 -3.98 18.13
CA PRO A 20 -1.61 -4.59 18.31
C PRO A 20 -0.84 -4.73 16.99
N ALA A 21 0.46 -4.43 17.04
CA ALA A 21 1.42 -4.67 15.97
C ALA A 21 1.88 -6.14 15.99
N ALA A 22 1.07 -7.04 15.42
CA ALA A 22 1.37 -8.47 15.37
C ALA A 22 1.37 -9.01 13.94
N ALA A 23 2.22 -10.01 13.67
CA ALA A 23 2.31 -10.69 12.39
C ALA A 23 1.19 -11.75 12.21
N ASN A 24 -0.07 -11.35 12.37
CA ASN A 24 -1.22 -12.27 12.31
C ASN A 24 -2.34 -11.72 11.40
N THR A 25 -3.28 -12.60 11.06
CA THR A 25 -4.36 -12.30 10.13
C THR A 25 -5.25 -11.15 10.60
N ALA A 26 -5.49 -11.05 11.91
CA ALA A 26 -6.33 -9.99 12.48
C ALA A 26 -5.71 -8.60 12.28
N THR A 27 -4.41 -8.46 12.56
CA THR A 27 -3.67 -7.21 12.30
C THR A 27 -3.64 -6.91 10.81
N LEU A 28 -3.36 -7.89 9.94
CA LEU A 28 -3.38 -7.69 8.47
C LEU A 28 -4.71 -7.10 7.99
N HIS A 29 -5.83 -7.71 8.37
CA HIS A 29 -7.16 -7.23 7.99
C HIS A 29 -7.48 -5.84 8.53
N ALA A 30 -7.10 -5.57 9.79
CA ALA A 30 -7.33 -4.28 10.39
C ALA A 30 -6.53 -3.18 9.67
N LEU A 31 -5.25 -3.41 9.38
CA LEU A 31 -4.42 -2.45 8.67
C LEU A 31 -4.95 -2.18 7.26
N MET A 32 -5.37 -3.23 6.54
CA MET A 32 -5.97 -3.06 5.21
C MET A 32 -7.21 -2.16 5.28
N ARG A 33 -8.13 -2.47 6.21
CA ARG A 33 -9.37 -1.71 6.39
C ARG A 33 -9.08 -0.25 6.74
N HIS A 34 -8.21 -0.01 7.70
CA HIS A 34 -7.88 1.34 8.16
C HIS A 34 -7.21 2.18 7.07
N GLN A 35 -6.26 1.61 6.31
CA GLN A 35 -5.62 2.34 5.21
C GLN A 35 -6.63 2.71 4.12
N LEU A 36 -7.51 1.79 3.72
CA LEU A 36 -8.54 2.04 2.69
C LEU A 36 -9.45 3.22 3.04
N PHE A 37 -9.80 3.40 4.31
CA PHE A 37 -10.64 4.51 4.76
C PHE A 37 -9.88 5.82 5.01
N ALA A 38 -8.55 5.77 5.16
CA ALA A 38 -7.76 6.93 5.59
C ALA A 38 -6.89 7.54 4.48
N ILE A 39 -6.37 6.73 3.55
CA ILE A 39 -5.47 7.19 2.50
C ILE A 39 -6.20 7.07 1.15
N PRO A 40 -6.55 8.20 0.51
CA PRO A 40 -7.34 8.15 -0.71
C PRO A 40 -6.51 7.61 -1.89
N PHE A 41 -7.20 6.96 -2.82
CA PHE A 41 -6.69 6.76 -4.17
C PHE A 41 -6.78 8.08 -4.95
N GLU A 42 -5.68 8.50 -5.58
CA GLU A 42 -5.63 9.73 -6.39
C GLU A 42 -4.51 9.70 -7.43
N ASN A 43 -4.65 10.53 -8.47
CA ASN A 43 -3.69 10.70 -9.55
C ASN A 43 -3.35 12.18 -9.80
N LEU A 44 -3.47 13.05 -8.78
CA LEU A 44 -3.36 14.51 -8.91
C LEU A 44 -1.97 14.95 -9.39
N ASP A 45 -0.90 14.26 -8.98
CA ASP A 45 0.44 14.58 -9.47
C ASP A 45 0.58 14.32 -10.97
N VAL A 46 -0.03 13.24 -11.47
CA VAL A 46 -0.09 12.93 -12.91
C VAL A 46 -0.87 14.01 -13.66
N GLN A 47 -2.04 14.41 -13.13
CA GLN A 47 -2.85 15.49 -13.72
C GLN A 47 -2.09 16.83 -13.73
N ALA A 48 -1.24 17.08 -12.74
CA ALA A 48 -0.38 18.25 -12.67
C ALA A 48 0.91 18.14 -13.50
N GLY A 49 1.09 17.07 -14.28
CA GLY A 49 2.29 16.84 -15.10
C GLY A 49 3.57 16.56 -14.29
N LYS A 50 3.44 16.22 -13.01
CA LYS A 50 4.56 15.87 -12.14
C LYS A 50 4.93 14.40 -12.32
N ILE A 51 6.22 14.10 -12.20
CA ILE A 51 6.72 12.73 -12.18
C ILE A 51 6.40 12.13 -10.81
N VAL A 52 5.75 10.96 -10.79
CA VAL A 52 5.49 10.21 -9.56
C VAL A 52 6.74 9.42 -9.19
N SER A 53 7.31 9.70 -8.02
CA SER A 53 8.48 8.97 -7.53
C SER A 53 8.09 7.59 -7.00
N MET A 54 8.88 6.58 -7.38
CA MET A 54 8.75 5.21 -6.86
C MET A 54 9.78 4.91 -5.75
N ALA A 55 10.56 5.91 -5.32
CA ALA A 55 11.46 5.76 -4.20
C ALA A 55 10.66 5.52 -2.91
N PRO A 56 11.02 4.51 -2.09
CA PRO A 56 10.29 4.20 -0.87
C PRO A 56 10.15 5.40 0.08
N ASP A 57 11.21 6.19 0.25
CA ASP A 57 11.21 7.34 1.15
C ASP A 57 10.30 8.47 0.68
N ASP A 58 10.28 8.74 -0.63
CA ASP A 58 9.40 9.75 -1.23
C ASP A 58 7.93 9.34 -1.07
N ILE A 59 7.62 8.05 -1.18
CA ILE A 59 6.27 7.51 -0.98
C ILE A 59 5.86 7.67 0.49
N ALA A 60 6.73 7.30 1.43
CA ALA A 60 6.45 7.44 2.85
C ALA A 60 6.19 8.92 3.21
N ASP A 61 7.04 9.84 2.76
CA ASP A 61 6.87 11.27 3.03
C ASP A 61 5.58 11.82 2.41
N LYS A 62 5.30 11.50 1.16
CA LYS A 62 4.09 11.96 0.47
C LYS A 62 2.82 11.48 1.17
N LEU A 63 2.72 10.18 1.46
CA LEU A 63 1.47 9.59 1.96
C LEU A 63 1.29 9.82 3.47
N LEU A 64 2.37 9.83 4.24
CA LEU A 64 2.33 9.98 5.71
C LEU A 64 2.44 11.44 6.16
N GLN A 65 3.48 12.16 5.73
CA GLN A 65 3.77 13.52 6.21
C GLN A 65 2.92 14.56 5.48
N GLN A 66 2.91 14.52 4.15
CA GLN A 66 2.13 15.46 3.33
C GLN A 66 0.63 15.10 3.30
N ARG A 67 0.26 13.95 3.89
CA ARG A 67 -1.11 13.42 3.99
C ARG A 67 -1.83 13.32 2.65
N ARG A 68 -1.09 13.10 1.57
CA ARG A 68 -1.62 12.88 0.22
C ARG A 68 -2.11 11.44 0.04
N GLY A 69 -2.73 11.18 -1.09
CA GLY A 69 -3.01 9.84 -1.57
C GLY A 69 -1.99 9.40 -2.61
N GLY A 70 -2.30 8.34 -3.34
CA GLY A 70 -1.56 7.92 -4.52
C GLY A 70 -2.34 6.88 -5.32
N TYR A 71 -1.70 6.32 -6.35
CA TYR A 71 -2.28 5.20 -7.09
C TYR A 71 -1.72 3.84 -6.63
N CYS A 72 -1.96 2.77 -7.39
CA CYS A 72 -1.63 1.40 -6.97
C CYS A 72 -0.19 1.21 -6.51
N TYR A 73 0.79 1.77 -7.22
CA TYR A 73 2.20 1.59 -6.86
C TYR A 73 2.58 2.20 -5.51
N GLU A 74 2.04 3.39 -5.21
CA GLU A 74 2.35 4.11 -3.98
C GLU A 74 1.59 3.53 -2.78
N LEU A 75 0.30 3.25 -2.94
CA LEU A 75 -0.56 2.75 -1.86
C LEU A 75 -0.19 1.34 -1.41
N ASN A 76 0.00 0.43 -2.38
CA ASN A 76 0.45 -0.92 -2.06
C ASN A 76 1.93 -0.92 -1.66
N GLY A 77 2.74 0.01 -2.17
CA GLY A 77 4.11 0.21 -1.74
C GLY A 77 4.22 0.57 -0.26
N LEU A 78 3.49 1.60 0.19
CA LEU A 78 3.40 1.99 1.59
C LEU A 78 2.95 0.82 2.48
N PHE A 79 1.95 0.07 2.05
CA PHE A 79 1.46 -1.08 2.80
C PHE A 79 2.54 -2.15 2.99
N THR A 80 3.36 -2.40 1.96
CA THR A 80 4.46 -3.36 2.08
C THR A 80 5.56 -2.92 3.04
N MET A 81 5.76 -1.62 3.25
CA MET A 81 6.68 -1.13 4.29
C MET A 81 6.16 -1.51 5.69
N ALA A 82 4.84 -1.39 5.91
CA ALA A 82 4.20 -1.84 7.14
C ALA A 82 4.31 -3.36 7.32
N LEU A 83 4.03 -4.15 6.28
CA LEU A 83 4.19 -5.61 6.31
C LEU A 83 5.64 -6.02 6.65
N GLN A 84 6.61 -5.39 5.99
CA GLN A 84 8.03 -5.64 6.22
C GLN A 84 8.42 -5.35 7.68
N THR A 85 7.95 -4.23 8.24
CA THR A 85 8.24 -3.85 9.63
C THR A 85 7.59 -4.80 10.64
N LEU A 86 6.42 -5.35 10.31
CA LEU A 86 5.74 -6.36 11.12
C LEU A 86 6.32 -7.77 10.95
N GLY A 87 7.31 -7.96 10.08
CA GLY A 87 7.90 -9.28 9.80
C GLY A 87 6.98 -10.20 8.99
N ILE A 88 5.98 -9.64 8.28
CA ILE A 88 5.10 -10.39 7.39
C ILE A 88 5.79 -10.55 6.03
N THR A 89 5.99 -11.78 5.58
CA THR A 89 6.51 -12.08 4.25
C THR A 89 5.51 -11.70 3.18
N TYR A 90 5.98 -11.10 2.09
CA TYR A 90 5.13 -10.73 0.97
C TYR A 90 5.89 -10.80 -0.36
N ARG A 91 5.12 -10.74 -1.45
CA ARG A 91 5.64 -10.58 -2.81
C ARG A 91 4.71 -9.73 -3.66
N PHE A 92 5.28 -8.99 -4.59
CA PHE A 92 4.53 -8.22 -5.57
C PHE A 92 3.92 -9.12 -6.65
N VAL A 93 2.73 -8.73 -7.12
CA VAL A 93 2.10 -9.32 -8.30
C VAL A 93 1.63 -8.23 -9.25
N ALA A 94 1.72 -8.51 -10.54
CA ALA A 94 1.26 -7.61 -11.59
C ALA A 94 -0.04 -8.16 -12.21
N ALA A 95 -1.10 -7.35 -12.21
CA ALA A 95 -2.42 -7.69 -12.70
C ALA A 95 -2.79 -6.85 -13.94
N ARG A 96 -3.77 -7.35 -14.69
CA ARG A 96 -4.36 -6.67 -15.85
C ARG A 96 -5.75 -6.17 -15.45
N PRO A 97 -6.02 -4.86 -15.47
CA PRO A 97 -7.38 -4.36 -15.29
C PRO A 97 -8.30 -4.87 -16.41
N MET A 98 -9.40 -5.54 -16.05
CA MET A 98 -10.35 -6.18 -16.99
C MET A 98 -11.65 -5.38 -17.17
N PHE A 99 -11.60 -4.05 -17.04
CA PHE A 99 -12.75 -3.17 -17.25
C PHE A 99 -13.13 -2.96 -18.73
N TYR A 100 -12.29 -3.46 -19.64
CA TYR A 100 -12.45 -3.27 -21.08
C TYR A 100 -12.44 -4.63 -21.79
N PRO A 101 -13.15 -4.77 -22.93
CA PRO A 101 -13.27 -6.04 -23.64
C PRO A 101 -11.95 -6.54 -24.28
N ALA A 102 -10.89 -5.73 -24.27
CA ALA A 102 -9.60 -6.05 -24.86
C ALA A 102 -8.53 -6.35 -23.81
N ARG A 103 -7.60 -7.26 -24.14
CA ARG A 103 -6.47 -7.60 -23.26
C ARG A 103 -5.54 -6.39 -23.06
N ARG A 104 -5.47 -5.86 -21.83
CA ARG A 104 -4.62 -4.71 -21.46
C ARG A 104 -3.24 -5.12 -20.93
N PRO A 105 -2.22 -4.25 -20.98
CA PRO A 105 -0.94 -4.48 -20.31
C PRO A 105 -1.11 -4.70 -18.80
N LYS A 106 -0.08 -5.26 -18.14
CA LYS A 106 -0.08 -5.45 -16.68
C LYS A 106 0.26 -4.14 -15.98
N THR A 107 -0.73 -3.27 -15.81
CA THR A 107 -0.55 -1.91 -15.26
C THR A 107 -0.96 -1.78 -13.80
N HIS A 108 -1.41 -2.86 -13.16
CA HIS A 108 -1.81 -2.84 -11.76
C HIS A 108 -0.86 -3.66 -10.92
N MET A 109 -0.45 -3.12 -9.78
CA MET A 109 0.40 -3.80 -8.82
C MET A 109 -0.41 -4.09 -7.56
N ALA A 110 -0.41 -5.35 -7.12
CA ALA A 110 -0.99 -5.80 -5.87
C ALA A 110 0.03 -6.64 -5.10
N VAL A 111 -0.32 -7.06 -3.89
CA VAL A 111 0.59 -7.74 -2.96
C VAL A 111 -0.03 -9.08 -2.56
N ILE A 112 0.80 -10.12 -2.47
CA ILE A 112 0.41 -11.35 -1.77
C ILE A 112 1.21 -11.43 -0.48
N ALA A 113 0.52 -11.43 0.65
CA ALA A 113 1.08 -11.56 1.99
C ALA A 113 0.90 -12.99 2.52
N GLU A 114 1.89 -13.50 3.25
CA GLU A 114 1.87 -14.82 3.88
C GLU A 114 1.74 -14.65 5.40
N VAL A 115 0.60 -15.05 5.94
CA VAL A 115 0.25 -14.87 7.35
C VAL A 115 -0.51 -16.10 7.84
N ASP A 116 -0.15 -16.62 9.01
CA ASP A 116 -0.77 -17.81 9.64
C ASP A 116 -0.84 -19.03 8.68
N GLY A 117 0.20 -19.22 7.86
CA GLY A 117 0.29 -20.32 6.88
C GLY A 117 -0.64 -20.18 5.66
N ARG A 118 -1.23 -19.00 5.44
CA ARG A 118 -2.12 -18.72 4.30
C ARG A 118 -1.61 -17.56 3.45
N GLN A 119 -1.95 -17.58 2.18
CA GLN A 119 -1.71 -16.48 1.25
C GLN A 119 -2.95 -15.58 1.15
N TRP A 120 -2.73 -14.28 1.32
CA TRP A 120 -3.76 -13.25 1.22
C TRP A 120 -3.42 -12.31 0.06
N LEU A 121 -4.40 -12.07 -0.83
CA LEU A 121 -4.30 -11.00 -1.82
C LEU A 121 -4.63 -9.67 -1.13
N CYS A 122 -3.64 -8.80 -1.01
CA CYS A 122 -3.76 -7.46 -0.47
C CYS A 122 -3.71 -6.45 -1.60
N ASP A 123 -4.76 -5.65 -1.73
CA ASP A 123 -4.85 -4.60 -2.72
C ASP A 123 -5.59 -3.39 -2.16
N LEU A 124 -4.83 -2.30 -2.00
CA LEU A 124 -5.28 -1.05 -1.41
C LEU A 124 -5.30 0.10 -2.43
N GLY A 125 -4.97 -0.20 -3.68
CA GLY A 125 -4.82 0.78 -4.73
C GLY A 125 -5.67 0.49 -5.96
N VAL A 126 -6.81 -0.19 -5.77
CA VAL A 126 -7.81 -0.43 -6.83
C VAL A 126 -9.02 0.46 -6.56
N TRP A 127 -9.51 1.11 -7.61
CA TRP A 127 -10.80 1.80 -7.65
C TRP A 127 -11.54 1.36 -8.91
#